data_AF-A0A7K3H633-F1
#
_entry.id   AF-A0A7K3H633-F1
#
_cell.length_a   1.000
_cell.length_b   1.000
_cell.length_c   1.000
_cell.angle_alpha   90.00
_cell.angle_beta   90.00
_cell.angle_gamma   90.00
#
_symmetry.space_group_name_H-M   'P 1'
#
loop_
_entity.id
_entity.type
_entity.pdbx_description
1 polymer ?
#
loop_
_entity_poly.entity_id
_entity_poly.type
_entity_poly.pdbx_seq_one_letter_code
_entity_poly.pdbx_strand_id
1 'polypeptide(L)'
;LAALIALAASVARPALAVPVVLLQAVTAAGWYRLNGMWPARQGIALAFAGGLTADAALLATDRGDAATVALGTLGVWFLLVLVLQLRNHSSPDERLYALTAGVASSALAVLAG
;
A
#
# COMPACT_ATOMS: atom_id res chain seq x y z
N LEU A 1 10.02 18.11 -14.08
CA LEU A 1 10.11 17.42 -12.77
C LEU A 1 10.25 18.41 -11.62
N ALA A 2 11.34 19.19 -11.55
CA ALA A 2 11.55 20.19 -10.49
C ALA A 2 10.41 21.20 -10.33
N ALA A 3 9.86 21.70 -11.44
CA ALA A 3 8.69 22.61 -11.42
C ALA A 3 7.41 21.95 -10.90
N LEU A 4 7.22 20.65 -11.17
CA LEU A 4 6.08 19.88 -10.66
C LEU A 4 6.24 19.60 -9.15
N ILE A 5 7.47 19.36 -8.70
CA ILE A 5 7.81 19.19 -7.27
C ILE A 5 7.60 20.51 -6.52
N ALA A 6 8.02 21.64 -7.09
CA ALA A 6 7.83 22.96 -6.51
C ALA A 6 6.34 23.35 -6.42
N LEU A 7 5.54 22.98 -7.43
CA LEU A 7 4.10 23.19 -7.43
C LEU A 7 3.38 22.28 -6.42
N ALA A 8 3.83 21.03 -6.27
CA ALA A 8 3.32 20.15 -5.21
C ALA A 8 3.68 20.67 -3.81
N ALA A 9 4.83 21.31 -3.65
CA ALA A 9 5.28 21.90 -2.40
C ALA A 9 4.50 23.17 -2.01
N SER A 10 3.89 23.88 -2.97
CA SER A 10 3.10 25.10 -2.71
C SER A 10 1.63 24.83 -2.40
N VAL A 11 1.14 23.60 -2.61
CA VAL A 11 -0.21 23.19 -2.21
C VAL A 11 -0.19 22.81 -0.73
N ALA A 12 -1.10 23.40 0.07
CA ALA A 12 -1.27 23.01 1.45
C ALA A 12 -1.52 21.49 1.54
N ARG A 13 -0.73 20.76 2.33
CA ARG A 13 -0.80 19.30 2.52
C ARG A 13 -2.23 18.70 2.55
N PRO A 14 -3.23 19.29 3.23
CA PRO A 14 -4.60 18.75 3.21
C PRO A 14 -5.31 18.86 1.85
N ALA A 15 -5.00 19.87 1.02
CA ALA A 15 -5.61 20.02 -0.30
C ALA A 15 -5.11 18.96 -1.31
N LEU A 16 -3.94 18.37 -1.07
CA LEU A 16 -3.43 17.22 -1.85
C LEU A 16 -4.08 15.89 -1.44
N ALA A 17 -4.74 15.81 -0.28
CA ALA A 17 -5.35 14.57 0.18
C ALA A 17 -6.44 14.10 -0.79
N VAL A 18 -7.29 15.01 -1.27
CA VAL A 18 -8.39 14.67 -2.19
C VAL A 18 -7.91 13.99 -3.48
N PRO A 19 -6.98 14.58 -4.26
CA PRO A 19 -6.47 13.90 -5.47
C PRO A 19 -5.72 12.62 -5.16
N VAL A 20 -5.02 12.51 -4.01
CA VAL A 20 -4.34 11.28 -3.59
C VAL A 20 -5.35 10.17 -3.31
N VAL A 21 -6.43 10.45 -2.58
CA VAL A 21 -7.50 9.48 -2.30
C VAL A 21 -8.14 8.98 -3.61
N LEU A 22 -8.45 9.88 -4.54
CA LEU A 22 -9.00 9.51 -5.84
C LEU A 22 -8.03 8.63 -6.64
N LEU A 23 -6.75 8.99 -6.64
CA LEU A 23 -5.71 8.21 -7.32
C LEU A 23 -5.59 6.81 -6.70
N GLN A 24 -5.66 6.68 -5.38
CA GLN A 24 -5.63 5.39 -4.71
C GLN A 24 -6.82 4.50 -5.09
N ALA A 25 -8.03 5.08 -5.18
CA ALA A 25 -9.22 4.34 -5.59
C ALA A 25 -9.09 3.84 -7.04
N VAL A 26 -8.64 4.70 -7.97
CA VAL A 26 -8.42 4.33 -9.38
C VAL A 26 -7.30 3.31 -9.52
N THR A 27 -6.24 3.43 -8.72
CA THR A 27 -5.10 2.50 -8.74
C THR A 27 -5.54 1.11 -8.28
N ALA A 28 -6.26 1.03 -7.16
CA ALA A 28 -6.81 -0.22 -6.67
C ALA A 28 -7.77 -0.85 -7.70
N ALA A 29 -8.73 -0.09 -8.22
CA ALA A 29 -9.68 -0.58 -9.22
C ALA A 29 -8.99 -1.00 -10.53
N GLY A 30 -8.02 -0.21 -11.00
CA GLY A 30 -7.24 -0.45 -12.20
C GLY A 30 -6.41 -1.72 -12.11
N TRP A 31 -5.73 -1.95 -10.99
CA TRP A 31 -4.95 -3.16 -10.76
C TRP A 31 -5.81 -4.42 -10.86
N TYR A 32 -6.95 -4.44 -10.16
CA TYR A 32 -7.87 -5.58 -10.19
C TYR A 32 -8.49 -5.79 -11.57
N ARG A 33 -8.77 -4.71 -12.32
CA ARG A 33 -9.25 -4.79 -13.69
C ARG A 33 -8.20 -5.38 -14.64
N LEU A 34 -6.94 -4.94 -14.54
CA LEU A 34 -5.83 -5.42 -15.38
C LEU A 34 -5.52 -6.89 -15.13
N ASN A 35 -5.70 -7.37 -13.90
CA ASN A 35 -5.49 -8.77 -13.53
C ASN A 35 -6.73 -9.66 -13.77
N GLY A 36 -7.78 -9.15 -14.44
CA GLY A 36 -8.98 -9.93 -14.75
C GLY A 36 -9.88 -10.24 -13.55
N MET A 37 -9.62 -9.64 -12.39
CA MET A 37 -10.29 -9.92 -11.11
C MET A 37 -11.55 -9.08 -10.90
N TRP A 38 -11.97 -8.27 -11.86
CA TRP A 38 -13.15 -7.41 -11.73
C TRP A 38 -14.44 -8.25 -11.76
N PRO A 39 -15.39 -8.10 -10.81
CA PRO A 39 -15.50 -7.07 -9.78
C PRO A 39 -15.21 -7.61 -8.36
N ALA A 40 -13.95 -7.89 -8.02
CA ALA A 40 -13.54 -8.26 -6.66
C ALA A 40 -13.65 -7.08 -5.69
N ARG A 41 -14.90 -6.70 -5.34
CA ARG A 41 -15.24 -5.52 -4.53
C ARG A 41 -14.49 -5.48 -3.20
N GLN A 42 -14.40 -6.62 -2.52
CA GLN A 42 -13.72 -6.72 -1.21
C GLN A 42 -12.20 -6.50 -1.33
N GLY A 43 -11.57 -7.07 -2.37
CA GLY A 43 -10.14 -6.90 -2.61
C GLY A 43 -9.77 -5.46 -2.98
N ILE A 44 -10.60 -4.81 -3.82
CA ILE A 44 -10.43 -3.39 -4.16
C ILE A 44 -10.58 -2.52 -2.92
N ALA A 45 -11.60 -2.76 -2.09
CA ALA A 45 -11.82 -2.01 -0.85
C ALA A 45 -10.65 -2.17 0.13
N LEU A 46 -10.12 -3.39 0.27
CA LEU A 46 -8.99 -3.68 1.14
C LEU A 46 -7.69 -3.02 0.64
N ALA A 47 -7.44 -3.06 -0.68
CA ALA A 47 -6.27 -2.40 -1.27
C ALA A 47 -6.35 -0.87 -1.11
N PHE A 48 -7.53 -0.29 -1.33
CA PHE A 48 -7.78 1.13 -1.13
C PHE A 48 -7.60 1.55 0.33
N ALA A 49 -8.15 0.79 1.29
CA ALA A 49 -7.99 1.06 2.71
C ALA A 49 -6.52 0.97 3.17
N GLY A 50 -5.73 0.08 2.58
CA GLY A 50 -4.29 -0.02 2.84
C GLY A 50 -3.54 1.21 2.37
N GLY A 51 -3.84 1.68 1.16
CA GLY A 51 -3.29 2.94 0.65
C GLY A 51 -3.61 4.13 1.55
N LEU A 52 -4.89 4.28 1.95
CA LEU A 52 -5.30 5.35 2.86
C LEU A 52 -4.61 5.28 4.23
N THR A 53 -4.45 4.08 4.77
CA THR A 53 -3.80 3.88 6.08
C THR A 53 -2.33 4.28 6.01
N ALA A 54 -1.63 3.94 4.92
CA ALA A 54 -0.25 4.36 4.69
C ALA A 54 -0.11 5.88 4.55
N ASP A 55 -1.02 6.52 3.79
CA ASP A 55 -1.02 7.97 3.62
C ASP A 55 -1.28 8.69 4.95
N ALA A 56 -2.24 8.20 5.75
CA ALA A 56 -2.55 8.74 7.06
C ALA A 56 -1.38 8.57 8.05
N ALA A 57 -0.75 7.39 8.08
CA ALA A 57 0.39 7.11 8.93
C ALA A 57 1.57 8.03 8.61
N LEU A 58 1.87 8.25 7.32
CA LEU A 58 2.94 9.15 6.89
C LEU A 58 2.64 10.62 7.20
N LEU A 59 1.39 11.05 7.10
CA LEU A 59 1.00 12.42 7.47
C LEU A 59 1.10 12.67 8.98
N ALA A 60 0.90 11.64 9.81
CA ALA A 60 1.01 11.71 11.26
C ALA A 60 2.45 11.56 11.78
N THR A 61 3.42 11.28 10.91
CA THR A 61 4.80 10.95 11.29
C THR A 61 5.77 12.04 10.87
N ASP A 62 6.77 12.31 11.70
CA ASP A 62 7.88 13.19 11.36
C ASP A 62 8.76 12.59 10.27
N ARG A 63 9.40 13.45 9.46
CA ARG A 63 10.21 12.99 8.31
C ARG A 63 11.34 12.03 8.68
N GLY A 64 11.88 12.13 9.90
CA GLY A 64 12.96 11.26 10.37
C GLY A 64 12.55 9.80 10.51
N ASP A 65 11.27 9.55 10.84
CA ASP A 65 10.73 8.21 11.08
C ASP A 65 9.87 7.69 9.92
N ALA A 66 9.71 8.49 8.85
CA ALA A 66 8.82 8.19 7.74
C ALA A 66 9.11 6.84 7.08
N ALA A 67 10.38 6.45 6.92
CA ALA A 67 10.76 5.16 6.36
C ALA A 67 10.33 4.00 7.27
N THR A 68 10.60 4.11 8.57
CA THR A 68 10.21 3.12 9.57
C THR A 68 8.69 2.96 9.64
N VAL A 69 7.94 4.06 9.62
CA VAL A 69 6.47 4.03 9.64
C VAL A 69 5.90 3.49 8.34
N ALA A 70 6.47 3.82 7.18
CA ALA A 70 6.06 3.22 5.92
C ALA A 70 6.23 1.69 5.95
N LEU A 71 7.40 1.21 6.36
CA LEU A 71 7.70 -0.22 6.47
C LEU A 71 6.81 -0.91 7.50
N GLY A 72 6.62 -0.30 8.68
CA GLY A 72 5.74 -0.82 9.72
C GLY A 72 4.29 -0.92 9.25
N THR A 73 3.79 0.11 8.57
CA THR A 73 2.42 0.13 8.04
C THR A 73 2.22 -0.92 6.96
N LEU A 74 3.18 -1.05 6.03
CA LEU A 74 3.17 -2.09 5.01
C LEU A 74 3.22 -3.50 5.63
N GLY A 75 4.09 -3.71 6.61
CA GLY A 75 4.22 -4.98 7.32
C GLY A 75 2.92 -5.38 8.04
N VAL A 76 2.32 -4.46 8.80
CA VAL A 76 1.05 -4.70 9.49
C VAL A 76 -0.08 -4.97 8.50
N TRP A 77 -0.18 -4.20 7.43
CA TRP A 77 -1.21 -4.41 6.42
C TRP A 77 -1.05 -5.73 5.68
N PHE A 78 0.19 -6.10 5.36
CA PHE A 78 0.51 -7.40 4.76
C PHE A 78 0.13 -8.55 5.68
N LEU A 79 0.46 -8.48 6.98
CA LEU A 79 0.04 -9.48 7.97
C LEU A 79 -1.49 -9.58 8.07
N LEU A 80 -2.21 -8.45 8.04
CA LEU A 80 -3.66 -8.44 8.02
C LEU A 80 -4.21 -9.17 6.79
N VAL A 81 -3.70 -8.85 5.60
CA VAL A 81 -4.10 -9.52 4.34
C VAL A 81 -3.81 -11.02 4.42
N LEU A 82 -2.65 -11.41 4.95
CA LEU A 82 -2.31 -12.82 5.15
C LEU A 82 -3.28 -13.49 6.12
N VAL A 83 -3.60 -12.88 7.26
CA VAL A 83 -4.58 -13.44 8.21
C VAL A 83 -5.95 -13.62 7.57
N LEU A 84 -6.41 -12.63 6.79
CA LEU A 84 -7.66 -12.71 6.05
C LEU A 84 -7.62 -13.81 4.99
N GLN A 85 -6.51 -13.96 4.27
CA GLN A 85 -6.32 -15.04 3.29
C GLN A 85 -6.19 -16.42 3.96
N LEU A 86 -5.57 -16.55 5.13
CA LEU A 86 -5.48 -17.81 5.85
C LEU A 86 -6.84 -18.26 6.38
N ARG A 87 -7.72 -17.31 6.74
CA ARG A 87 -9.13 -17.57 7.07
C ARG A 87 -9.96 -17.91 5.84
N ASN A 88 -9.55 -17.46 4.66
CA ASN A 88 -10.22 -17.77 3.40
C ASN A 88 -9.67 -19.10 2.87
N HIS A 89 -10.52 -20.11 2.68
CA HIS A 89 -10.09 -21.48 2.33
C HIS A 89 -9.69 -21.63 0.84
N SER A 90 -8.83 -20.76 0.32
CA SER A 90 -8.28 -20.83 -1.06
C SER A 90 -6.95 -21.61 -1.12
N SER A 91 -6.60 -22.13 -2.30
CA SER A 91 -5.66 -23.25 -2.52
C SER A 91 -4.17 -23.01 -2.14
N PRO A 92 -3.39 -24.07 -1.84
CA PRO A 92 -2.09 -24.01 -1.14
C PRO A 92 -0.90 -23.37 -1.88
N ASP A 93 -0.92 -23.31 -3.22
CA ASP A 93 0.23 -22.88 -4.03
C ASP A 93 0.54 -21.38 -3.91
N GLU A 94 -0.46 -20.54 -3.61
CA GLU A 94 -0.29 -19.10 -3.39
C GLU A 94 0.51 -18.79 -2.11
N ARG A 95 0.48 -19.70 -1.12
CA ARG A 95 1.14 -19.51 0.17
C ARG A 95 2.67 -19.59 0.07
N LEU A 96 3.19 -20.46 -0.80
CA LEU A 96 4.64 -20.62 -1.01
C LEU A 96 5.27 -19.45 -1.77
N TYR A 97 4.51 -18.86 -2.71
CA TYR A 97 4.95 -17.65 -3.43
C TYR A 97 5.00 -16.43 -2.51
N ALA A 98 4.00 -16.28 -1.64
CA ALA A 98 3.92 -15.18 -0.67
C ALA A 98 5.05 -15.23 0.37
N LEU A 99 5.44 -16.43 0.82
CA LEU A 99 6.54 -16.63 1.77
C LEU A 99 7.90 -16.23 1.17
N THR A 100 8.17 -16.67 -0.06
CA THR A 100 9.45 -16.38 -0.73
C THR A 100 9.57 -14.90 -1.07
N ALA A 101 8.48 -14.27 -1.52
CA ALA A 101 8.44 -12.84 -1.79
C ALA A 101 8.57 -11.98 -0.52
N GLY A 102 7.92 -12.37 0.59
CA GLY A 102 7.99 -11.65 1.86
C GLY A 102 9.38 -11.67 2.49
N VAL A 103 10.08 -12.81 2.44
CA VAL A 103 11.45 -12.95 2.97
C VAL A 103 12.44 -12.14 2.13
N ALA A 104 12.35 -12.21 0.79
CA ALA A 104 13.22 -11.43 -0.10
C ALA A 104 13.00 -9.91 0.04
N SER A 105 11.75 -9.46 0.16
CA SER A 105 11.41 -8.05 0.38
C SER A 105 11.92 -7.54 1.72
N SER A 106 11.84 -8.35 2.78
CA SER A 106 12.31 -7.98 4.11
C SER A 106 13.85 -7.86 4.14
N ALA A 107 14.55 -8.78 3.48
CA ALA A 107 16.01 -8.74 3.35
C ALA A 107 16.49 -7.51 2.56
N LEU A 108 15.82 -7.16 1.45
CA LEU A 108 16.18 -5.98 0.64
C LEU A 108 15.91 -4.65 1.38
N ALA A 109 14.84 -4.56 2.16
CA ALA A 109 14.53 -3.36 2.92
C ALA A 109 15.54 -3.09 4.04
N VAL A 110 16.04 -4.14 4.69
CA VAL A 110 17.09 -4.04 5.73
C VAL A 110 18.44 -3.63 5.13
N LEU A 111 18.72 -4.02 3.90
CA LEU A 111 19.99 -3.72 3.23
C LEU A 111 20.03 -2.35 2.52
N ALA A 112 18.87 -1.73 2.29
CA ALA A 112 18.75 -0.45 1.58
C ALA A 112 18.54 0.77 2.50
N GLY A 113 18.38 0.54 3.80
CA GLY A 113 18.43 1.58 4.84
C GLY A 113 19.85 1.77 5.37
#